data_AF-A0AA51UJI5-F1
#
_entry.id   AF-A0AA51UJI5-F1
#
_cell.length_a   1.000
_cell.length_b   1.000
_cell.length_c   1.000
_cell.angle_alpha   90.00
_cell.angle_beta   90.00
_cell.angle_gamma   90.00
#
_symmetry.space_group_name_H-M   'P 1'
#
loop_
_entity.id
_entity.type
_entity.pdbx_description
1 polymer ?
#
loop_
_entity_poly.entity_id
_entity_poly.type
_entity_poly.pdbx_seq_one_letter_code
_entity_poly.pdbx_strand_id
1 'polypeptide(L)'
;MAKKYTRKGRVSRSAGRFGTRYGRRDRKLVADLEEKMRMPHKCPRCARPNVKRAGTGIWKCTKCDYTFAGGTFLPQTNVGKTVARTVKKATEALE
;
A
#
# COMPACT_ATOMS: atom_id res chain seq x y z
N MET A 1 -25.95 23.03 -16.24
CA MET A 1 -26.35 21.68 -15.73
C MET A 1 -25.50 21.33 -14.51
N ALA A 2 -26.10 21.32 -13.32
CA ALA A 2 -25.40 20.94 -12.09
C ALA A 2 -25.01 19.46 -12.16
N LYS A 3 -23.71 19.15 -12.00
CA LYS A 3 -23.22 17.76 -11.91
C LYS A 3 -23.98 17.07 -10.78
N LYS A 4 -24.95 16.19 -11.11
CA LYS A 4 -25.60 15.32 -10.14
C LYS A 4 -24.50 14.52 -9.44
N TYR A 5 -24.30 14.76 -8.16
CA TYR A 5 -23.42 13.96 -7.31
C TYR A 5 -24.03 12.56 -7.14
N THR A 6 -23.89 11.73 -8.16
CA THR A 6 -24.40 10.36 -8.18
C THR A 6 -23.48 9.46 -7.36
N ARG A 7 -24.09 8.81 -6.36
CA ARG A 7 -23.54 7.89 -5.33
C ARG A 7 -22.65 8.52 -4.24
N LYS A 8 -23.25 8.65 -3.05
CA LYS A 8 -22.64 8.89 -1.72
C LYS A 8 -21.32 8.12 -1.47
N GLY A 9 -21.11 6.97 -2.13
CA GLY A 9 -19.90 6.15 -2.03
C GLY A 9 -18.68 6.60 -2.86
N ARG A 10 -18.85 7.43 -3.90
CA ARG A 10 -17.71 7.89 -4.73
C ARG A 10 -16.80 8.87 -3.98
N VAL A 11 -17.35 9.59 -2.99
CA VAL A 11 -16.62 10.56 -2.18
C VAL A 11 -15.91 9.90 -0.98
N SER A 12 -16.45 8.80 -0.46
CA SER A 12 -15.93 8.11 0.73
C SER A 12 -15.15 6.82 0.44
N ARG A 13 -15.10 6.33 -0.81
CA ARG A 13 -14.34 5.13 -1.23
C ARG A 13 -14.52 3.96 -0.24
N SER A 14 -13.42 3.32 0.21
CA SER A 14 -13.46 2.24 1.20
C SER A 14 -13.89 2.71 2.60
N ALA A 15 -13.73 4.00 2.92
CA ALA A 15 -14.15 4.61 4.17
C ALA A 15 -15.67 4.84 4.25
N GLY A 16 -16.44 4.47 3.21
CA GLY A 16 -17.89 4.41 3.27
C GLY A 16 -18.42 3.49 4.37
N ARG A 17 -17.65 2.44 4.75
CA ARG A 17 -17.97 1.52 5.86
C ARG A 17 -18.13 2.20 7.22
N PHE A 18 -17.60 3.41 7.38
CA PHE A 18 -17.68 4.15 8.64
C PHE A 18 -18.99 4.94 8.80
N GLY A 19 -19.83 5.03 7.78
CA GLY A 19 -21.06 5.80 7.82
C GLY A 19 -20.79 7.30 8.01
N THR A 20 -21.53 7.94 8.90
CA THR A 20 -21.41 9.38 9.22
C THR A 20 -20.33 9.70 10.26
N ARG A 21 -19.70 8.69 10.86
CA ARG A 21 -18.75 8.83 11.98
C ARG A 21 -17.37 9.36 11.54
N TYR A 22 -16.59 9.83 12.52
CA TYR A 22 -15.17 10.26 12.44
C TYR A 22 -14.86 11.51 11.61
N GLY A 23 -15.81 12.06 10.86
CA GLY A 23 -15.59 13.29 10.08
C GLY A 23 -14.84 13.06 8.76
N ARG A 24 -14.60 14.14 8.00
CA ARG A 24 -14.12 14.04 6.60
C ARG A 24 -12.64 13.70 6.50
N ARG A 25 -11.79 14.32 7.33
CA ARG A 25 -10.32 14.22 7.23
C ARG A 25 -9.85 12.78 7.45
N ASP A 26 -10.29 12.16 8.54
CA ASP A 26 -9.86 10.82 8.93
C ASP A 26 -10.34 9.77 7.93
N ARG A 27 -11.60 9.88 7.48
CA ARG A 27 -12.15 9.01 6.43
C ARG A 27 -11.37 9.13 5.13
N LYS A 28 -10.94 10.33 4.74
CA LYS A 28 -10.13 10.54 3.54
C LYS A 28 -8.75 9.88 3.68
N LEU A 29 -8.06 10.10 4.80
CA LEU A 29 -6.74 9.51 5.04
C LEU A 29 -6.79 7.98 5.03
N VAL A 30 -7.78 7.37 5.69
CA VAL A 30 -7.95 5.92 5.69
C VAL A 30 -8.26 5.40 4.28
N ALA A 31 -9.15 6.07 3.55
CA ALA A 31 -9.46 5.69 2.18
C ALA A 31 -8.23 5.72 1.26
N ASP A 32 -7.45 6.80 1.33
CA ASP A 32 -6.23 6.96 0.52
C ASP A 32 -5.17 5.90 0.89
N LEU A 33 -5.06 5.53 2.17
CA LEU A 33 -4.15 4.47 2.64
C LEU A 33 -4.60 3.08 2.19
N GLU A 34 -5.88 2.76 2.35
CA GLU A 34 -6.42 1.45 1.96
C GLU A 34 -6.38 1.22 0.46
N GLU A 35 -6.58 2.28 -0.33
CA GLU A 35 -6.46 2.21 -1.79
C GLU A 35 -5.02 1.87 -2.20
N LYS A 36 -4.02 2.57 -1.64
CA LYS A 36 -2.61 2.26 -1.87
C LYS A 36 -2.23 0.85 -1.39
N MET A 37 -2.79 0.41 -0.27
CA MET A 37 -2.54 -0.92 0.30
C MET A 37 -3.11 -2.03 -0.58
N ARG A 38 -4.31 -1.84 -1.13
CA ARG A 38 -5.01 -2.83 -1.98
C ARG A 38 -4.58 -2.81 -3.44
N MET A 39 -3.84 -1.78 -3.86
CA MET A 39 -3.26 -1.70 -5.19
C MET A 39 -2.39 -2.94 -5.49
N PRO A 40 -2.40 -3.47 -6.71
CA PRO A 40 -1.54 -4.60 -7.05
C PRO A 40 -0.05 -4.18 -7.02
N HIS A 41 0.73 -4.82 -6.16
CA HIS A 41 2.16 -4.53 -5.99
C HIS A 41 3.04 -5.60 -6.63
N LYS A 42 4.17 -5.17 -7.21
CA LYS A 42 5.15 -6.07 -7.84
C LYS A 42 5.89 -6.90 -6.80
N CYS A 43 5.93 -8.22 -7.01
CA CYS A 43 6.71 -9.14 -6.19
C CYS A 43 8.21 -8.99 -6.48
N PRO A 44 9.08 -8.90 -5.45
CA PRO A 44 10.53 -8.83 -5.64
C PRO A 44 11.13 -10.11 -6.26
N ARG A 45 10.47 -11.26 -6.11
CA ARG A 45 10.96 -12.56 -6.61
C ARG A 45 10.49 -12.87 -8.04
N CYS A 46 9.18 -12.80 -8.29
CA CYS A 46 8.61 -13.20 -9.59
C CYS A 46 8.19 -12.03 -10.50
N ALA A 47 8.45 -10.79 -10.08
CA ALA A 47 8.12 -9.53 -10.78
C ALA A 47 6.63 -9.30 -11.13
N ARG A 48 5.74 -10.24 -10.79
CA ARG A 48 4.30 -10.13 -11.09
C ARG A 48 3.56 -9.28 -10.05
N PRO A 49 2.52 -8.53 -10.43
CA PRO A 49 1.81 -7.61 -9.54
C PRO A 49 0.75 -8.32 -8.66
N ASN A 50 1.13 -9.42 -8.00
CA ASN A 50 0.23 -10.31 -7.26
C ASN A 50 0.58 -10.37 -5.76
N VAL A 51 1.10 -9.28 -5.20
CA VAL A 51 1.41 -9.19 -3.77
C VAL A 51 0.18 -8.71 -3.02
N LYS A 52 -0.17 -9.41 -1.93
CA LYS A 52 -1.24 -9.06 -1.00
C LYS A 52 -0.68 -8.92 0.42
N ARG A 53 -1.32 -8.09 1.23
CA ARG A 53 -0.99 -7.93 2.65
C ARG A 53 -1.53 -9.13 3.43
N ALA A 54 -0.65 -9.85 4.13
CA ALA A 54 -1.04 -10.96 5.01
C ALA A 54 -1.28 -10.48 6.45
N GLY A 55 -0.51 -9.48 6.90
CA GLY A 55 -0.62 -8.91 8.24
C GLY A 55 0.05 -7.54 8.34
N THR A 56 0.29 -7.06 9.56
CA THR A 56 1.04 -5.82 9.79
C THR A 56 2.50 -6.02 9.43
N GLY A 57 2.98 -5.32 8.39
CA GLY A 57 4.36 -5.43 7.90
C GLY A 57 4.67 -6.71 7.11
N ILE A 58 3.74 -7.66 7.03
CA ILE A 58 3.94 -8.94 6.34
C ILE A 58 3.17 -8.96 5.03
N TRP A 59 3.89 -9.22 3.94
CA TRP A 59 3.37 -9.28 2.58
C TRP A 59 3.61 -10.65 1.97
N LYS A 60 2.63 -11.17 1.24
CA LYS A 60 2.69 -12.48 0.59
C LYS A 60 2.32 -12.35 -0.89
N CYS A 61 3.16 -12.92 -1.76
CA CYS A 61 2.79 -13.09 -3.16
C CYS A 61 1.89 -14.31 -3.33
N THR A 62 0.74 -14.17 -3.98
CA THR A 62 -0.17 -15.30 -4.21
C THR A 62 0.27 -16.20 -5.37
N LYS A 63 1.31 -15.82 -6.12
CA LYS A 63 1.77 -16.61 -7.28
C LYS A 63 2.96 -17.51 -7.00
N CYS A 64 3.95 -17.00 -6.25
CA CYS A 64 5.16 -17.76 -5.92
C CYS A 64 5.29 -18.04 -4.42
N ASP A 65 4.23 -17.80 -3.65
CA ASP A 65 4.13 -17.96 -2.19
C ASP A 65 5.22 -17.26 -1.36
N TYR A 66 6.00 -16.38 -1.98
CA TYR A 66 7.05 -15.64 -1.29
C TYR A 66 6.46 -14.66 -0.28
N THR A 67 6.82 -14.86 0.99
CA THR A 67 6.50 -13.98 2.11
C THR A 67 7.69 -13.09 2.43
N PHE A 68 7.47 -11.79 2.58
CA PHE A 68 8.53 -10.84 2.92
C PHE A 68 8.04 -9.76 3.87
N ALA A 69 8.99 -9.16 4.58
CA ALA A 69 8.77 -8.01 5.44
C ALA A 69 8.81 -6.71 4.62
N GLY A 70 7.86 -5.82 4.88
CA GLY A 70 7.75 -4.51 4.25
C GLY A 70 7.17 -3.48 5.21
N GLY A 71 6.67 -2.36 4.67
CA GLY A 71 5.95 -1.39 5.48
C GLY A 71 4.56 -1.88 5.91
N THR A 72 3.96 -1.20 6.88
CA THR A 72 2.62 -1.54 7.41
C THR A 72 1.52 -1.46 6.36
N PHE A 73 1.50 -0.39 5.56
CA PHE A 73 0.46 -0.13 4.55
C PHE A 73 0.97 -0.21 3.10
N LEU A 74 2.29 -0.18 2.92
CA LEU A 74 2.95 -0.26 1.62
C LEU A 74 4.06 -1.32 1.68
N PRO A 75 4.20 -2.19 0.66
CA PRO A 75 5.25 -3.22 0.68
C PRO A 75 6.66 -2.64 0.61
N GLN A 76 6.85 -1.49 -0.05
CA GLN A 76 8.09 -0.74 -0.02
C GLN A 76 7.84 0.70 0.43
N THR A 77 8.57 1.15 1.44
CA THR A 77 8.56 2.53 1.92
C THR A 77 9.66 3.35 1.24
N ASN A 78 9.51 4.68 1.21
CA ASN A 78 10.55 5.56 0.67
C ASN A 78 11.86 5.44 1.46
N VAL A 79 11.77 5.33 2.78
CA VAL A 79 12.93 5.10 3.65
C VAL A 79 13.59 3.77 3.34
N GLY A 80 12.82 2.68 3.21
CA GLY A 80 13.36 1.36 2.87
C GLY A 80 14.09 1.34 1.51
N LYS A 81 13.58 2.08 0.51
CA LYS A 81 14.27 2.24 -0.78
C LYS A 81 15.59 3.01 -0.66
N THR A 82 15.66 4.00 0.22
CA THR A 82 16.90 4.76 0.46
C THR A 82 17.93 3.90 1.17
N VAL A 83 17.53 3.18 2.24
CA VAL A 83 18.41 2.28 2.98
C VAL A 83 18.98 1.18 2.07
N ALA A 84 18.16 0.57 1.22
CA ALA A 84 18.63 -0.46 0.29
C ALA A 84 19.73 0.08 -0.66
N ARG A 85 19.61 1.34 -1.10
CA ARG A 85 20.62 1.99 -1.95
C ARG A 85 21.91 2.30 -1.19
N THR A 86 21.81 2.79 0.04
CA THR A 86 22.99 3.12 0.85
C THR A 86 23.76 1.86 1.26
N VAL A 87 23.05 0.80 1.65
CA VAL A 87 23.66 -0.49 1.98
C VAL A 87 24.39 -1.07 0.78
N LYS A 88 23.76 -1.08 -0.41
CA LYS A 88 24.39 -1.55 -1.64
C LYS A 88 25.70 -0.81 -1.95
N LYS A 89 25.71 0.52 -1.83
CA LYS A 89 26.93 1.32 -2.02
C LYS A 89 28.02 1.01 -0.99
N ALA A 90 27.62 0.80 0.27
CA ALA A 90 28.56 0.49 1.34
C ALA A 90 29.18 -0.91 1.15
N THR A 91 28.42 -1.89 0.67
CA THR A 91 28.95 -3.23 0.37
C THR A 91 29.91 -3.20 -0.81
N GLU A 92 29.58 -2.47 -1.88
CA GLU A 92 30.47 -2.29 -3.05
C GLU A 92 31.76 -1.53 -2.73
N ALA A 93 31.79 -0.74 -1.65
CA ALA A 93 32.99 -0.01 -1.24
C ALA A 93 33.91 -0.83 -0.31
N LEU A 94 33.41 -1.94 0.25
CA LEU A 94 34.17 -2.86 1.08
C LEU A 94 34.79 -4.01 0.26
N GLU A 95 34.20 -4.31 -0.89
CA GLU A 95 34.74 -5.17 -1.93
C GLU A 95 35.83 -4.45 -2.74
#